data_AF-A0A2V8TJ46-F1
#
_entry.id   AF-A0A2V8TJ46-F1
#
_cell.length_a   1.000
_cell.length_b   1.000
_cell.length_c   1.000
_cell.angle_alpha   90.00
_cell.angle_beta   90.00
_cell.angle_gamma   90.00
#
_symmetry.space_group_name_H-M   'P 1'
#
loop_
_entity.id
_entity.type
_entity.pdbx_description
1 polymer ?
#
loop_
_entity_poly.entity_id
_entity_poly.type
_entity_poly.pdbx_seq_one_letter_code
_entity_poly.pdbx_strand_id
1 'polypeptide(L)'
;MRIEYSTTLLRELRRANAGGVLWGFRNGSEICVLGTRRRPGLEPVGIFFVRVRGEVFLTEPDLEIFESCNVAVALVVAGAKAGFFVREADGSIDSIKSHCEFTISHEPDAALTQPKTVMPARWTRLALAWFSG
;
A
#
# COMPACT_ATOMS: atom_id res chain seq x y z
N MET A 1 -0.68 8.76 -11.25
CA MET A 1 -0.97 7.37 -10.85
C MET A 1 -2.21 7.34 -9.95
N ARG A 2 -3.00 6.25 -9.90
CA ARG A 2 -4.10 6.06 -8.92
C ARG A 2 -3.83 4.81 -8.08
N ILE A 3 -3.87 4.95 -6.76
CA ILE A 3 -3.68 3.84 -5.81
C ILE A 3 -4.99 3.59 -5.07
N GLU A 4 -5.44 2.35 -5.09
CA GLU A 4 -6.52 1.84 -4.24
C GLU A 4 -5.93 0.80 -3.28
N TYR A 5 -6.47 0.70 -2.08
CA TYR A 5 -6.02 -0.28 -1.10
C TYR A 5 -7.17 -0.89 -0.31
N SER A 6 -6.99 -2.15 0.10
CA SER A 6 -8.01 -2.89 0.83
C SER A 6 -7.98 -2.62 2.34
N THR A 7 -9.10 -2.85 3.04
CA THR A 7 -9.12 -2.85 4.51
C THR A 7 -8.34 -4.02 5.12
N THR A 8 -8.11 -5.08 4.34
CA THR A 8 -7.27 -6.21 4.73
C THR A 8 -5.81 -5.78 4.83
N LEU A 9 -5.33 -4.96 3.88
CA LEU A 9 -3.99 -4.36 3.95
C LEU A 9 -3.81 -3.59 5.26
N LEU A 10 -4.76 -2.73 5.63
CA LEU A 10 -4.67 -1.95 6.88
C LEU A 10 -4.57 -2.85 8.12
N ARG A 11 -5.35 -3.94 8.17
CA ARG A 11 -5.31 -4.92 9.26
C ARG A 11 -3.98 -5.67 9.31
N GLU A 12 -3.40 -6.01 8.17
CA GLU A 12 -2.11 -6.66 8.07
C GLU A 12 -0.97 -5.71 8.50
N LEU A 13 -1.00 -4.45 8.07
CA LEU A 13 0.00 -3.43 8.42
C LEU A 13 0.03 -3.11 9.92
N ARG A 14 -1.12 -3.09 10.60
CA ARG A 14 -1.18 -2.93 12.08
C ARG A 14 -0.40 -4.00 12.83
N ARG A 15 -0.24 -5.19 12.23
CA ARG A 15 0.46 -6.33 12.84
C ARG A 15 1.89 -6.46 12.31
N ALA A 16 2.27 -5.69 11.31
CA ALA A 16 3.59 -5.74 10.73
C ALA A 16 4.60 -5.08 11.66
N ASN A 17 5.71 -5.76 11.92
CA ASN A 17 6.84 -5.28 12.73
C ASN A 17 8.11 -5.05 11.88
N ALA A 18 8.05 -5.37 10.60
CA ALA A 18 9.15 -5.21 9.64
C ALA A 18 8.57 -4.88 8.25
N GLY A 19 9.42 -4.35 7.38
CA GLY A 19 9.07 -4.10 5.98
C GLY A 19 8.92 -5.39 5.16
N GLY A 20 8.38 -5.25 3.94
CA GLY A 20 8.15 -6.39 3.06
C GLY A 20 7.52 -6.01 1.72
N VAL A 21 6.94 -7.00 1.04
CA VAL A 21 6.34 -6.85 -0.30
C VAL A 21 4.84 -6.56 -0.19
N LEU A 22 4.35 -5.68 -1.04
CA LEU A 22 2.93 -5.41 -1.27
C LEU A 22 2.43 -6.21 -2.47
N TRP A 23 1.33 -6.92 -2.28
CA TRP A 23 0.70 -7.79 -3.29
C TRP A 23 -0.62 -7.22 -3.75
N GLY A 24 -0.89 -7.31 -5.05
CA GLY A 24 -2.05 -6.68 -5.65
C GLY A 24 -2.19 -6.89 -7.15
N PHE A 25 -2.78 -5.90 -7.81
CA PHE A 25 -2.93 -5.83 -9.26
C PHE A 25 -2.44 -4.49 -9.79
N ARG A 26 -1.85 -4.50 -10.98
CA ARG A 26 -1.55 -3.31 -11.75
C ARG A 26 -2.29 -3.33 -13.09
N ASN A 27 -2.95 -2.23 -13.42
CA ASN A 27 -3.57 -2.02 -14.74
C ASN A 27 -3.24 -0.60 -15.23
N GLY A 28 -2.21 -0.49 -16.07
CA GLY A 28 -1.71 0.79 -16.54
C GLY A 28 -1.26 1.70 -15.40
N SER A 29 -1.97 2.81 -15.20
CA SER A 29 -1.73 3.81 -14.15
C SER A 29 -2.56 3.59 -12.89
N GLU A 30 -3.24 2.44 -12.76
CA GLU A 30 -4.01 2.06 -11.59
C GLU A 30 -3.35 0.89 -10.86
N ILE A 31 -3.18 1.03 -9.55
CA ILE A 31 -2.62 -0.01 -8.68
C ILE A 31 -3.61 -0.29 -7.56
N CYS A 32 -3.96 -1.55 -7.38
CA CYS A 32 -4.79 -2.02 -6.28
C CYS A 32 -3.94 -2.84 -5.32
N VAL A 33 -3.68 -2.33 -4.11
CA VAL A 33 -2.89 -2.99 -3.09
C VAL A 33 -3.80 -3.78 -2.14
N LEU A 34 -3.66 -5.11 -2.14
CA LEU A 34 -4.60 -5.98 -1.44
C LEU A 34 -4.08 -6.50 -0.10
N GLY A 35 -2.76 -6.64 0.06
CA GLY A 35 -2.16 -7.10 1.30
C GLY A 35 -0.64 -7.21 1.25
N THR A 36 -0.06 -7.69 2.35
CA THR A 36 1.38 -7.95 2.52
C THR A 36 1.75 -9.42 2.32
N ARG A 37 0.74 -10.29 2.16
CA ARG A 37 0.92 -11.74 1.96
C ARG A 37 0.67 -12.14 0.52
N ARG A 38 1.56 -12.98 -0.01
CA ARG A 38 1.39 -13.61 -1.33
C ARG A 38 0.13 -14.46 -1.35
N ARG A 39 -0.66 -14.33 -2.41
CA ARG A 39 -1.84 -15.15 -2.71
C ARG A 39 -1.83 -15.52 -4.20
N PRO A 40 -2.46 -16.64 -4.62
CA PRO A 40 -2.58 -16.97 -6.04
C PRO A 40 -3.18 -15.80 -6.81
N GLY A 41 -2.71 -15.58 -8.04
CA GLY A 41 -3.20 -14.52 -8.93
C GLY A 41 -2.80 -13.08 -8.58
N LEU A 42 -2.10 -12.85 -7.46
CA LEU A 42 -1.55 -11.53 -7.13
C LEU A 42 -0.10 -11.41 -7.58
N GLU A 43 0.27 -10.22 -8.01
CA GLU A 43 1.64 -9.86 -8.37
C GLU A 43 2.24 -8.91 -7.32
N PRO A 44 3.59 -8.86 -7.20
CA PRO A 44 4.23 -7.83 -6.40
C PRO A 44 4.02 -6.47 -7.07
N VAL A 45 3.33 -5.56 -6.39
CA VAL A 45 3.03 -4.21 -6.90
C VAL A 45 3.84 -3.13 -6.17
N GLY A 46 4.43 -3.47 -5.04
CA GLY A 46 5.17 -2.52 -4.22
C GLY A 46 5.96 -3.16 -3.08
N ILE A 47 6.56 -2.30 -2.29
CA ILE A 47 7.19 -2.63 -1.01
C ILE A 47 6.64 -1.75 0.10
N PHE A 48 6.80 -2.16 1.34
CA PHE A 48 6.46 -1.32 2.48
C PHE A 48 7.56 -1.33 3.55
N PHE A 49 7.68 -0.22 4.26
CA PHE A 49 8.62 0.00 5.34
C PHE A 49 7.84 0.28 6.62
N VAL A 50 8.30 -0.27 7.75
CA VAL A 50 7.65 -0.07 9.06
C VAL A 50 8.65 0.59 10.01
N ARG A 51 8.21 1.67 10.63
CA ARG A 51 8.96 2.42 11.64
C ARG A 51 8.10 2.63 12.88
N VAL A 52 8.72 2.51 14.06
CA VAL A 52 8.02 2.66 15.35
C VAL A 52 7.46 4.07 15.53
N ARG A 53 8.22 5.10 15.10
CA ARG A 53 7.88 6.53 15.18
C ARG A 53 8.56 7.29 14.04
N GLY A 54 8.19 8.55 13.88
CA GLY A 54 8.81 9.48 12.93
C GLY A 54 7.81 10.03 11.94
N GLU A 55 8.34 10.52 10.83
CA GLU A 55 7.55 11.09 9.74
C GLU A 55 7.44 10.09 8.58
N VAL A 56 6.43 10.32 7.74
CA VAL A 56 6.14 9.50 6.57
C VAL A 56 6.94 10.04 5.38
N PHE A 57 8.18 9.60 5.25
CA PHE A 57 9.05 9.89 4.11
C PHE A 57 10.01 8.73 3.83
N LEU A 58 10.47 8.59 2.58
CA LEU A 58 11.50 7.62 2.23
C LEU A 58 12.87 8.14 2.66
N THR A 59 13.56 7.42 3.54
CA THR A 59 14.97 7.70 3.83
C THR A 59 15.84 7.24 2.67
N GLU A 60 17.09 7.69 2.61
CA GLU A 60 18.05 7.28 1.57
C GLU A 60 18.20 5.74 1.45
N PRO A 61 18.31 4.96 2.55
CA PRO A 61 18.32 3.49 2.44
C PRO A 61 17.00 2.89 1.91
N ASP A 62 15.86 3.53 2.19
CA ASP A 62 14.57 3.05 1.69
C ASP A 62 14.45 3.32 0.19
N LEU A 63 14.99 4.45 -0.26
CA LEU A 63 15.05 4.82 -1.67
C LEU A 63 15.90 3.83 -2.46
N GLU A 64 17.09 3.48 -1.98
CA GLU A 64 17.96 2.48 -2.63
C GLU A 64 17.25 1.13 -2.80
N ILE A 65 16.56 0.67 -1.75
CA ILE A 65 15.78 -0.57 -1.80
C ILE A 65 14.64 -0.42 -2.81
N PHE A 66 13.90 0.68 -2.77
CA PHE A 66 12.77 0.92 -3.67
C PHE A 66 13.21 0.98 -5.14
N GLU A 67 14.36 1.61 -5.41
CA GLU A 67 14.98 1.70 -6.73
C GLU A 67 15.35 0.31 -7.26
N SER A 68 15.94 -0.54 -6.42
CA SER A 68 16.38 -1.89 -6.78
C SER A 68 15.24 -2.89 -7.07
N CYS A 69 14.07 -2.71 -6.44
CA CYS A 69 12.99 -3.71 -6.47
C CYS A 69 12.15 -3.69 -7.77
N ASN A 70 12.33 -2.71 -8.65
CA ASN A 70 11.55 -2.51 -9.88
C ASN A 70 10.02 -2.63 -9.69
N VAL A 71 9.51 -2.16 -8.55
CA VAL A 71 8.08 -2.10 -8.23
C VAL A 71 7.57 -0.66 -8.37
N ALA A 72 6.26 -0.51 -8.48
CA ALA A 72 5.65 0.78 -8.81
C ALA A 72 5.38 1.67 -7.59
N VAL A 73 5.24 1.08 -6.40
CA VAL A 73 4.82 1.78 -5.18
C VAL A 73 5.66 1.38 -3.97
N ALA A 74 6.00 2.36 -3.14
CA ALA A 74 6.46 2.14 -1.78
C ALA A 74 5.41 2.65 -0.77
N LEU A 75 5.26 1.99 0.37
CA LEU A 75 4.39 2.42 1.47
C LEU A 75 5.24 2.58 2.73
N VAL A 76 5.30 3.79 3.28
CA VAL A 76 5.95 4.01 4.58
C VAL A 76 4.88 4.02 5.67
N VAL A 77 5.07 3.21 6.70
CA VAL A 77 4.24 3.20 7.92
C VAL A 77 5.09 3.71 9.08
N ALA A 78 4.68 4.83 9.68
CA ALA A 78 5.35 5.46 10.82
C ALA A 78 4.35 5.64 11.97
N GLY A 79 4.37 4.71 12.93
CA GLY A 79 3.40 4.66 14.01
C GLY A 79 1.96 4.54 13.48
N ALA A 80 1.11 5.53 13.76
CA ALA A 80 -0.27 5.56 13.31
C ALA A 80 -0.47 6.22 11.94
N LYS A 81 0.60 6.69 11.29
CA LYS A 81 0.53 7.33 9.97
C LYS A 81 1.12 6.42 8.91
N ALA A 82 0.60 6.51 7.70
CA ALA A 82 1.19 5.85 6.55
C ALA A 82 1.01 6.68 5.28
N GLY A 83 1.90 6.47 4.31
CA GLY A 83 1.80 7.14 3.03
C GLY A 83 2.47 6.41 1.88
N PHE A 84 1.85 6.52 0.72
CA PHE A 84 2.34 5.91 -0.52
C PHE A 84 3.27 6.85 -1.27
N PHE A 85 4.34 6.28 -1.82
CA PHE A 85 5.30 6.89 -2.71
C PHE A 85 5.26 6.13 -4.03
N VAL A 86 5.33 6.84 -5.14
CA VAL A 86 5.10 6.28 -6.47
C VAL A 86 6.34 6.45 -7.30
N ARG A 87 6.67 5.41 -8.08
CA ARG A 87 7.58 5.53 -9.21
C ARG A 87 6.75 5.94 -10.43
N GLU A 88 7.04 7.12 -10.96
CA GLU A 88 6.37 7.65 -12.13
C GLU A 88 6.80 6.90 -13.41
N ALA A 89 6.09 7.14 -14.52
CA ALA A 89 6.34 6.44 -15.77
C ALA A 89 7.74 6.71 -16.37
N ASP A 90 8.35 7.84 -16.02
CA ASP A 90 9.73 8.19 -16.40
C ASP A 90 10.78 7.54 -15.48
N GLY A 91 10.35 6.79 -14.46
CA GLY A 91 11.20 6.15 -13.48
C GLY A 91 11.57 7.04 -12.29
N SER A 92 11.14 8.31 -12.27
CA SER A 92 11.38 9.22 -11.14
C SER A 92 10.56 8.84 -9.90
N ILE A 93 11.08 9.18 -8.73
CA ILE A 93 10.44 8.96 -7.43
C ILE A 93 10.49 10.28 -6.67
N ASP A 94 9.33 10.80 -6.27
CA ASP A 94 9.28 11.89 -5.27
C ASP A 94 9.40 11.26 -3.88
N SER A 95 10.54 11.48 -3.22
CA SER A 95 10.85 10.89 -1.91
C SER A 95 10.33 11.73 -0.74
N ILE A 96 9.95 12.99 -0.99
CA ILE A 96 9.63 13.97 0.04
C ILE A 96 8.12 14.07 0.22
N LYS A 97 7.37 14.06 -0.88
CA LYS A 97 5.92 14.20 -0.84
C LYS A 97 5.23 12.89 -1.17
N SER A 98 4.57 12.31 -0.16
CA SER A 98 3.74 11.14 -0.40
C SER A 98 2.54 11.50 -1.28
N HIS A 99 2.15 10.55 -2.14
CA HIS A 99 1.01 10.69 -3.04
C HIS A 99 -0.33 10.62 -2.29
N CYS A 100 -0.38 9.88 -1.17
CA CYS A 100 -1.53 9.75 -0.30
C CYS A 100 -1.09 9.46 1.14
N GLU A 101 -1.43 10.32 2.10
CA GLU A 101 -1.28 10.05 3.54
C GLU A 101 -2.60 9.63 4.17
N PHE A 102 -2.53 8.68 5.10
CA PHE A 102 -3.69 8.22 5.85
C PHE A 102 -3.29 7.73 7.24
N THR A 103 -4.27 7.71 8.14
CA THR A 103 -4.11 7.21 9.50
C THR A 103 -4.48 5.73 9.57
N ILE A 104 -3.60 4.92 10.14
CA ILE A 104 -3.89 3.55 10.55
C ILE A 104 -4.43 3.63 11.97
N SER A 105 -5.75 3.82 12.13
CA SER A 105 -6.36 3.90 13.47
C SER A 105 -5.98 2.67 14.30
N HIS A 106 -5.53 2.89 15.52
CA HIS A 106 -5.18 1.82 16.47
C HIS A 106 -6.37 1.35 17.31
N GLU A 107 -7.57 1.89 17.07
CA GLU A 107 -8.73 1.61 17.91
C GLU A 107 -9.08 0.12 17.95
N PRO A 108 -9.46 -0.40 19.13
CA PRO A 108 -9.97 -1.75 19.29
C PRO A 108 -11.37 -1.83 18.68
N ASP A 109 -11.44 -2.06 17.37
CA ASP A 109 -12.61 -2.49 16.56
C ASP A 109 -13.98 -1.80 16.77
N ALA A 110 -14.06 -0.71 17.53
CA ALA A 110 -15.28 0.05 17.76
C ALA A 110 -15.21 1.35 16.94
N ALA A 111 -16.10 1.45 15.95
CA ALA A 111 -16.38 2.64 15.14
C ALA A 111 -15.28 3.08 14.14
N LEU A 112 -15.05 2.27 13.10
CA LEU A 112 -14.36 2.72 11.89
C LEU A 112 -15.18 3.79 11.17
N THR A 113 -14.86 5.06 11.41
CA THR A 113 -15.12 6.13 10.43
C THR A 113 -14.36 5.78 9.16
N GLN A 114 -15.08 5.52 8.07
CA GLN A 114 -14.55 4.92 6.86
C GLN A 114 -13.42 5.77 6.23
N PRO A 115 -12.26 5.19 5.87
CA PRO A 115 -11.34 5.85 4.98
C PRO A 115 -12.02 6.04 3.62
N LYS A 116 -11.97 7.27 3.13
CA LYS A 116 -12.55 7.71 1.86
C LYS A 116 -11.76 7.11 0.70
N THR A 117 -12.11 5.90 0.27
CA THR A 117 -12.07 5.42 -1.13
C THR A 117 -12.90 4.14 -1.24
N VAL A 118 -14.14 4.28 -1.70
CA VAL A 118 -15.02 3.17 -2.07
C VAL A 118 -14.48 2.56 -3.37
N MET A 119 -14.14 1.26 -3.36
CA MET A 119 -13.82 0.52 -4.59
C MET A 119 -14.93 0.77 -5.63
N PRO A 120 -14.62 1.32 -6.81
CA PRO A 120 -15.62 1.44 -7.86
C PRO A 120 -16.02 0.04 -8.34
N ALA A 121 -17.30 -0.14 -8.67
CA ALA A 121 -17.93 -1.42 -9.03
C ALA A 121 -17.21 -2.23 -10.12
N ARG A 122 -16.35 -1.58 -10.92
CA ARG A 122 -15.51 -2.20 -11.96
C ARG A 122 -14.54 -3.26 -11.40
N TRP A 123 -14.08 -3.13 -10.16
CA TRP A 123 -13.14 -4.07 -9.53
C TRP A 123 -13.85 -5.18 -8.75
N THR A 124 -15.13 -5.02 -8.43
CA THR A 124 -15.89 -6.00 -7.65
C THR A 124 -16.02 -7.33 -8.41
N ARG A 125 -16.10 -7.33 -9.75
CA ARG A 125 -16.15 -8.59 -10.53
C ARG A 125 -14.85 -9.38 -10.48
N LEU A 126 -13.70 -8.69 -10.47
CA LEU A 126 -12.39 -9.34 -10.34
C LEU A 126 -12.11 -9.84 -8.92
N ALA A 127 -12.73 -9.24 -7.89
CA ALA A 127 -12.62 -9.68 -6.51
C ALA A 127 -13.70 -10.71 -6.08
N LEU A 128 -14.94 -10.61 -6.59
CA LEU A 128 -16.05 -11.52 -6.28
C LEU A 128 -15.88 -12.90 -6.91
N ALA A 129 -15.19 -13.00 -8.05
CA ALA A 129 -14.81 -14.28 -8.63
C ALA A 129 -13.92 -15.13 -7.68
N TRP A 130 -13.40 -14.55 -6.59
CA TRP A 130 -12.55 -15.21 -5.60
C TRP A 130 -13.25 -15.60 -4.30
N PHE A 131 -14.46 -15.10 -4.04
CA PHE A 131 -15.22 -15.49 -2.85
C PHE A 131 -16.17 -16.67 -3.11
N SER A 132 -16.23 -17.19 -4.35
CA SER A 132 -17.15 -18.25 -4.76
C SER A 132 -16.46 -19.52 -5.28
N GLY A 133 -15.18 -19.72 -4.97
CA GLY A 133 -14.38 -20.88 -5.40
C GLY A 133 -13.73 -21.58 -4.22
#